data_AF-A0A949LIG8-F1
#
_entry.id   AF-A0A949LIG8-F1
#
_cell.length_a   1.000
_cell.length_b   1.000
_cell.length_c   1.000
_cell.angle_alpha   90.00
_cell.angle_beta   90.00
_cell.angle_gamma   90.00
#
_symmetry.space_group_name_H-M   'P 1'
#
loop_
_entity.id
_entity.type
_entity.pdbx_description
1 polymer ?
#
loop_
_entity_poly.entity_id
_entity_poly.type
_entity_poly.pdbx_seq_one_letter_code
_entity_poly.pdbx_strand_id
1 'polypeptide(L)'
;MLKAYRDHVAERAALGIPPLPLSAKQTGELIELLKIPPKGEEATLVDLITHRVPAGVDDAAKVKASYLAAVAHGTEKCALLSAAKATELLGTMLGGYNLTPLIDLLDNKACAPMAAAGLKKTLLMFDQFHDVKEKADKGNAFAKEVVQSWADAEWFTSRPEVPKSITISVLKVTGETNTDDLSPAPDAWSRPDIPLHALAMLKNKRDGIT
;
A
#
# COMPACT_ATOMS: atom_id res chain seq x y z
N MET A 1 -13.14 -14.42 9.17
CA MET A 1 -12.17 -13.91 8.18
C MET A 1 -11.85 -14.87 7.02
N LEU A 2 -10.88 -15.81 7.14
CA LEU A 2 -10.25 -16.47 5.97
C LEU A 2 -11.20 -17.20 5.02
N LYS A 3 -12.16 -17.98 5.54
CA LYS A 3 -13.14 -18.66 4.69
C LYS A 3 -13.95 -17.66 3.86
N ALA A 4 -14.54 -16.66 4.50
CA ALA A 4 -15.31 -15.63 3.81
C ALA A 4 -14.45 -14.84 2.80
N TYR A 5 -13.18 -14.58 3.13
CA TYR A 5 -12.25 -13.96 2.19
C TYR A 5 -11.99 -14.85 0.96
N ARG A 6 -11.80 -16.16 1.14
CA ARG A 6 -11.62 -17.12 0.03
C ARG A 6 -12.87 -17.25 -0.84
N ASP A 7 -14.04 -17.28 -0.22
CA ASP A 7 -15.32 -17.30 -0.94
C ASP A 7 -15.45 -16.03 -1.82
N HIS A 8 -15.09 -14.86 -1.29
CA HIS A 8 -15.04 -13.59 -2.06
C HIS A 8 -14.00 -13.62 -3.19
N VAL A 9 -12.82 -14.19 -2.94
CA VAL A 9 -11.79 -14.38 -3.98
C VAL A 9 -12.33 -15.24 -5.12
N ALA A 10 -13.02 -16.34 -4.83
CA ALA A 10 -13.60 -17.22 -5.83
C ALA A 10 -14.72 -16.53 -6.63
N GLU A 11 -15.61 -15.79 -5.96
CA GLU A 11 -16.68 -14.99 -6.60
C GLU A 11 -16.09 -13.97 -7.58
N ARG A 12 -15.05 -13.25 -7.15
CA ARG A 12 -14.34 -12.25 -7.96
C ARG A 12 -13.57 -12.86 -9.12
N ALA A 13 -12.94 -14.01 -8.90
CA ALA A 13 -12.24 -14.75 -9.94
C ALA A 13 -13.17 -15.23 -11.05
N ALA A 14 -14.43 -15.57 -10.73
CA ALA A 14 -15.45 -15.92 -11.73
C ALA A 14 -15.79 -14.74 -12.68
N LEU A 15 -15.51 -13.51 -12.27
CA LEU A 15 -15.62 -12.29 -13.08
C LEU A 15 -14.28 -11.86 -13.71
N GLY A 16 -13.19 -12.59 -13.46
CA GLY A 16 -11.85 -12.25 -13.96
C GLY A 16 -11.19 -11.08 -13.26
N ILE A 17 -11.65 -10.69 -12.06
CA ILE A 17 -11.15 -9.52 -11.31
C ILE A 17 -10.56 -9.91 -9.94
N PRO A 18 -9.63 -9.11 -9.38
CA PRO A 18 -9.11 -9.34 -8.04
C PRO A 18 -10.14 -9.08 -6.93
N PRO A 19 -9.95 -9.65 -5.72
CA PRO A 19 -10.78 -9.35 -4.57
C PRO A 19 -10.66 -7.88 -4.14
N LEU A 20 -11.67 -7.41 -3.40
CA LEU A 20 -11.60 -6.12 -2.72
C LEU A 20 -10.43 -6.07 -1.73
N PRO A 21 -9.87 -4.87 -1.47
CA PRO A 21 -9.05 -4.63 -0.30
C PRO A 21 -9.81 -4.99 1.00
N LEU A 22 -9.07 -5.31 2.04
CA LEU A 22 -9.61 -5.61 3.36
C LEU A 22 -10.18 -4.35 3.99
N SER A 23 -11.40 -4.48 4.51
CA SER A 23 -12.01 -3.49 5.40
C SER A 23 -11.28 -3.40 6.75
N ALA A 24 -11.54 -2.34 7.51
CA ALA A 24 -10.99 -2.20 8.87
C ALA A 24 -11.33 -3.39 9.77
N LYS A 25 -12.57 -3.91 9.68
CA LYS A 25 -12.99 -5.11 10.41
C LYS A 25 -12.18 -6.33 10.00
N GLN A 26 -12.03 -6.59 8.70
CA GLN A 26 -11.24 -7.74 8.22
C GLN A 26 -9.76 -7.62 8.58
N THR A 27 -9.20 -6.41 8.57
CA THR A 27 -7.82 -6.15 9.02
C THR A 27 -7.66 -6.43 10.52
N GLY A 28 -8.64 -6.06 11.35
CA GLY A 28 -8.67 -6.44 12.77
C GLY A 28 -8.74 -7.95 12.97
N GLU A 29 -9.63 -8.64 12.25
CA GLU A 29 -9.72 -10.10 12.30
C GLU A 29 -8.43 -10.79 11.81
N LEU A 30 -7.76 -10.22 10.79
CA LEU A 30 -6.46 -10.69 10.31
C LEU A 30 -5.37 -10.55 11.37
N ILE A 31 -5.36 -9.45 12.12
CA ILE A 31 -4.42 -9.21 13.21
C ILE A 31 -4.56 -10.27 14.30
N GLU A 32 -5.79 -10.65 14.68
CA GLU A 32 -6.00 -11.74 15.65
C GLU A 32 -5.47 -13.08 15.14
N LEU A 33 -5.60 -13.35 13.83
CA LEU A 33 -4.98 -14.52 13.20
C LEU A 33 -3.44 -14.43 13.16
N LEU A 34 -2.85 -13.24 12.96
CA LEU A 34 -1.40 -13.06 13.00
C LEU A 34 -0.81 -13.33 14.40
N LYS A 35 -1.59 -13.09 15.47
CA LYS A 35 -1.18 -13.39 16.85
C LYS A 35 -1.21 -14.90 17.15
N ILE A 36 -2.20 -15.61 16.61
CA ILE A 36 -2.40 -17.06 16.80
C ILE A 36 -2.61 -17.70 15.42
N PRO A 37 -1.53 -17.87 14.62
CA PRO A 37 -1.66 -18.32 13.25
C PRO A 37 -2.12 -19.78 13.17
N PRO A 38 -3.18 -20.08 12.42
CA PRO A 38 -3.51 -21.46 12.09
C PRO A 38 -2.38 -22.09 11.27
N LYS A 39 -2.11 -23.37 11.54
CA LYS A 39 -1.05 -24.11 10.85
C LYS A 39 -1.27 -24.12 9.33
N GLY A 40 -0.25 -23.72 8.57
CA GLY A 40 -0.28 -23.69 7.10
C GLY A 40 -0.87 -22.41 6.51
N GLU A 41 -1.33 -21.47 7.34
CA GLU A 41 -1.88 -20.18 6.90
C GLU A 41 -0.86 -19.03 7.00
N GLU A 42 0.33 -19.28 7.54
CA GLU A 42 1.30 -18.25 7.95
C GLU A 42 1.67 -17.33 6.78
N ALA A 43 1.99 -17.91 5.62
CA ALA A 43 2.35 -17.15 4.42
C ALA A 43 1.16 -16.33 3.88
N THR A 44 -0.05 -16.91 3.91
CA THR A 44 -1.26 -16.20 3.49
C THR A 44 -1.55 -15.01 4.39
N LEU A 45 -1.43 -15.15 5.71
CA LEU A 45 -1.66 -14.03 6.64
C LEU A 45 -0.68 -12.88 6.40
N VAL A 46 0.61 -13.20 6.16
CA VAL A 46 1.64 -12.20 5.84
C VAL A 46 1.39 -11.54 4.49
N ASP A 47 0.94 -12.29 3.47
CA ASP A 47 0.57 -11.73 2.17
C ASP A 47 -0.60 -10.74 2.30
N LEU A 48 -1.65 -11.12 3.04
CA LEU A 48 -2.83 -10.29 3.24
C LEU A 48 -2.49 -8.95 3.92
N ILE A 49 -1.72 -8.97 5.01
CA ILE A 49 -1.37 -7.74 5.72
C ILE A 49 -0.43 -6.86 4.88
N THR A 50 0.40 -7.47 4.04
CA THR A 50 1.34 -6.76 3.17
C THR A 50 0.62 -6.09 2.01
N HIS A 51 -0.24 -6.82 1.30
CA HIS A 51 -0.72 -6.43 -0.04
C HIS A 51 -2.22 -6.16 -0.16
N ARG A 52 -3.03 -6.50 0.86
CA ARG A 52 -4.50 -6.39 0.76
C ARG A 52 -5.13 -5.34 1.65
N VAL A 53 -4.34 -4.55 2.37
CA VAL A 53 -4.86 -3.41 3.14
C VAL A 53 -4.58 -2.12 2.37
N PRO A 54 -5.56 -1.23 2.19
CA PRO A 54 -5.34 0.11 1.66
C PRO A 54 -4.22 0.87 2.40
N ALA A 55 -3.62 1.84 1.70
CA ALA A 55 -2.60 2.73 2.25
C ALA A 55 -3.22 4.09 2.63
N GLY A 56 -2.41 5.01 3.16
CA GLY A 56 -2.88 6.36 3.47
C GLY A 56 -3.68 6.43 4.78
N VAL A 57 -4.78 7.19 4.73
CA VAL A 57 -5.65 7.50 5.88
C VAL A 57 -6.98 6.70 5.88
N ASP A 58 -7.02 5.59 5.15
CA ASP A 58 -8.13 4.65 5.21
C ASP A 58 -8.27 4.01 6.61
N ASP A 59 -9.49 3.67 7.02
CA ASP A 59 -9.74 3.07 8.34
C ASP A 59 -9.00 1.73 8.53
N ALA A 60 -8.87 0.92 7.47
CA ALA A 60 -8.09 -0.32 7.52
C ALA A 60 -6.59 -0.04 7.61
N ALA A 61 -6.11 1.01 6.95
CA ALA A 61 -4.73 1.47 7.07
C ALA A 61 -4.42 1.91 8.50
N LYS A 62 -5.35 2.60 9.18
CA LYS A 62 -5.21 2.97 10.60
C LYS A 62 -5.00 1.76 11.50
N VAL A 63 -5.83 0.72 11.32
CA VAL A 63 -5.76 -0.54 12.08
C VAL A 63 -4.41 -1.24 11.82
N LYS A 64 -4.01 -1.36 10.55
CA LYS A 64 -2.72 -1.93 10.16
C LYS A 64 -1.53 -1.15 10.75
N ALA A 65 -1.51 0.18 10.61
CA ALA A 65 -0.43 1.04 11.10
C ALA A 65 -0.26 0.91 12.61
N SER A 66 -1.37 0.92 13.35
CA SER A 66 -1.36 0.78 14.82
C SER A 66 -0.73 -0.54 15.27
N TYR A 67 -1.11 -1.66 14.65
CA TYR A 67 -0.56 -2.97 14.98
C TYR A 67 0.91 -3.10 14.57
N LEU A 68 1.27 -2.69 13.35
CA LEU A 68 2.67 -2.73 12.90
C LEU A 68 3.57 -1.85 13.77
N ALA A 69 3.09 -0.69 14.22
CA ALA A 69 3.81 0.15 15.18
C ALA A 69 4.01 -0.57 16.51
N ALA A 70 2.99 -1.21 17.06
CA ALA A 70 3.11 -1.96 18.31
C ALA A 70 4.14 -3.10 18.21
N VAL A 71 4.14 -3.84 17.10
CA VAL A 71 5.15 -4.88 16.83
C VAL A 71 6.55 -4.28 16.63
N ALA A 72 6.68 -3.18 15.90
CA ALA A 72 7.96 -2.52 15.64
C ALA A 72 8.59 -1.91 16.90
N HIS A 73 7.78 -1.36 17.80
CA HIS A 73 8.22 -0.86 19.12
C HIS A 73 8.39 -1.97 20.16
N GLY A 74 7.97 -3.20 19.86
CA GLY A 74 8.07 -4.35 20.76
C GLY A 74 7.05 -4.34 21.91
N THR A 75 6.02 -3.49 21.84
CA THR A 75 4.90 -3.49 22.80
C THR A 75 3.90 -4.61 22.52
N GLU A 76 3.96 -5.21 21.33
CA GLU A 76 3.23 -6.41 20.95
C GLU A 76 4.15 -7.43 20.28
N LYS A 77 3.89 -8.72 20.48
CA LYS A 77 4.65 -9.80 19.85
C LYS A 77 3.84 -10.43 18.72
N CYS A 78 4.49 -10.70 17.60
CA CYS A 78 3.93 -11.45 16.49
C CYS A 78 4.90 -12.57 16.11
N ALA A 79 4.42 -13.82 16.02
CA ALA A 79 5.27 -14.94 15.63
C ALA A 79 5.73 -14.86 14.17
N LEU A 80 4.96 -14.17 13.32
CA LEU A 80 5.16 -14.10 11.88
C LEU A 80 5.85 -12.82 11.41
N LEU A 81 5.92 -11.78 12.25
CA LEU A 81 6.51 -10.49 11.91
C LEU A 81 7.54 -10.10 12.98
N SER A 82 8.78 -9.92 12.56
CA SER A 82 9.79 -9.27 13.39
C SER A 82 9.55 -7.76 13.48
N ALA A 83 10.13 -7.10 14.49
CA ALA A 83 10.09 -5.64 14.60
C ALA A 83 10.65 -4.95 13.33
N ALA A 84 11.73 -5.51 12.77
CA ALA A 84 12.32 -5.06 11.51
C ALA A 84 11.32 -5.18 10.34
N LYS A 85 10.63 -6.32 10.20
CA LYS A 85 9.65 -6.53 9.13
C LYS A 85 8.43 -5.63 9.31
N ALA A 86 7.96 -5.43 10.53
CA ALA A 86 6.86 -4.51 10.81
C ALA A 86 7.24 -3.06 10.44
N THR A 87 8.47 -2.65 10.74
CA THR A 87 9.02 -1.34 10.33
C THR A 87 9.08 -1.20 8.81
N GLU A 88 9.55 -2.24 8.11
CA GLU A 88 9.57 -2.27 6.64
C GLU A 88 8.16 -2.10 6.06
N LEU A 89 7.16 -2.81 6.62
CA LEU A 89 5.77 -2.72 6.18
C LEU A 89 5.12 -1.36 6.46
N LEU A 90 5.49 -0.68 7.56
CA LEU A 90 5.08 0.72 7.78
C LEU A 90 5.61 1.62 6.65
N GLY A 91 6.83 1.36 6.16
CA GLY A 91 7.45 2.07 5.05
C GLY A 91 6.70 1.95 3.71
N THR A 92 5.80 0.98 3.55
CA THR A 92 5.05 0.77 2.29
C THR A 92 3.65 1.40 2.30
N MET A 93 3.25 2.08 3.38
CA MET A 93 1.88 2.58 3.56
C MET A 93 1.64 3.98 2.95
N LEU A 94 2.54 4.44 2.09
CA LEU A 94 2.53 5.70 1.32
C LEU A 94 2.60 7.00 2.13
N GLY A 95 1.97 7.06 3.30
CA GLY A 95 1.87 8.24 4.17
C GLY A 95 0.65 8.18 5.08
N GLY A 96 0.52 9.13 6.02
CA GLY A 96 -0.57 9.15 6.99
C GLY A 96 -0.20 8.45 8.31
N TYR A 97 -0.97 7.44 8.72
CA TYR A 97 -0.84 6.82 10.06
C TYR A 97 0.49 6.11 10.31
N ASN A 98 1.29 5.83 9.28
CA ASN A 98 2.59 5.19 9.38
C ASN A 98 3.75 6.16 9.70
N LEU A 99 3.57 7.47 9.51
CA LEU A 99 4.67 8.45 9.57
C LEU A 99 5.26 8.60 10.97
N THR A 100 4.43 8.92 11.97
CA THR A 100 4.91 9.10 13.35
C THR A 100 5.65 7.86 13.87
N PRO A 101 5.11 6.63 13.73
CA PRO A 101 5.87 5.43 14.10
C PRO A 101 7.22 5.30 13.38
N LEU A 102 7.29 5.56 12.07
CA LEU A 102 8.56 5.49 11.33
C LEU A 102 9.58 6.52 11.84
N ILE A 103 9.14 7.74 12.13
CA ILE A 103 9.99 8.81 12.64
C ILE A 103 10.50 8.47 14.04
N ASP A 104 9.64 7.90 14.90
CA ASP A 104 10.03 7.43 16.24
C ASP A 104 11.05 6.30 16.15
N LEU A 105 10.87 5.37 15.22
CA LEU A 105 11.76 4.22 15.02
C LEU A 105 13.16 4.59 14.51
N LEU A 106 13.41 5.83 14.07
CA LEU A 106 14.77 6.33 13.80
C LEU A 106 15.67 6.34 15.04
N ASP A 107 15.11 6.33 16.25
CA ASP A 107 15.87 6.27 17.51
C ASP A 107 16.10 4.82 17.98
N ASN A 108 15.45 3.84 17.36
CA ASN A 108 15.61 2.43 17.69
C ASN A 108 16.72 1.80 16.83
N LYS A 109 17.86 1.45 17.42
CA LYS A 109 19.02 0.89 16.68
C LYS A 109 18.69 -0.29 15.75
N ALA A 110 17.76 -1.15 16.14
CA ALA A 110 17.41 -2.34 15.36
C ALA A 110 16.46 -2.02 14.20
N CYS A 111 15.58 -1.01 14.35
CA CYS A 111 14.58 -0.65 13.34
C CYS A 111 14.97 0.57 12.49
N ALA A 112 15.88 1.42 12.97
CA ALA A 112 16.25 2.68 12.35
C ALA A 112 16.73 2.53 10.88
N PRO A 113 17.51 1.50 10.49
CA PRO A 113 17.85 1.31 9.08
C PRO A 113 16.62 1.11 8.19
N MET A 114 15.63 0.33 8.64
CA MET A 114 14.39 0.05 7.91
C MET A 114 13.48 1.28 7.90
N ALA A 115 13.40 2.00 9.03
CA ALA A 115 12.64 3.24 9.14
C ALA A 115 13.18 4.30 8.19
N ALA A 116 14.50 4.50 8.18
CA ALA A 116 15.17 5.41 7.26
C ALA A 116 14.93 5.00 5.80
N ALA A 117 15.09 3.72 5.46
CA ALA A 117 14.83 3.23 4.10
C ALA A 117 13.40 3.50 3.62
N GLY A 118 12.40 3.38 4.52
CA GLY A 118 11.02 3.76 4.25
C GLY A 118 10.87 5.27 4.03
N LEU A 119 11.33 6.08 4.99
CA LEU A 119 11.20 7.55 4.95
C LEU A 119 11.89 8.19 3.74
N LYS A 120 13.05 7.68 3.31
CA LYS A 120 13.76 8.13 2.09
C LYS A 120 12.89 8.07 0.83
N LYS A 121 11.92 7.15 0.78
CA LYS A 121 11.00 6.95 -0.36
C LYS A 121 9.61 7.54 -0.14
N THR A 122 9.31 8.05 1.05
CA THR A 122 7.99 8.60 1.39
C THR A 122 7.89 10.04 0.93
N LEU A 123 6.94 10.33 0.03
CA LEU A 123 6.73 11.67 -0.52
C LEU A 123 5.74 12.49 0.32
N LEU A 124 4.78 11.82 0.95
CA LEU A 124 3.68 12.44 1.69
C LEU A 124 4.10 12.85 3.10
N MET A 125 5.28 13.49 3.25
CA MET A 125 5.83 13.91 4.54
C MET A 125 5.17 15.16 5.12
N PHE A 126 4.73 16.10 4.25
CA PHE A 126 4.15 17.38 4.65
C PHE A 126 4.91 18.03 5.83
N ASP A 127 4.21 18.45 6.90
CA ASP A 127 4.82 19.09 8.07
C ASP A 127 5.70 18.14 8.88
N GLN A 128 5.50 16.81 8.79
CA GLN A 128 6.32 15.81 9.49
C GLN A 128 7.75 15.71 8.92
N PHE A 129 8.03 16.42 7.82
CA PHE A 129 9.41 16.76 7.44
C PHE A 129 10.18 17.39 8.61
N HIS A 130 9.55 18.31 9.35
CA HIS A 130 10.19 19.03 10.44
C HIS A 130 10.59 18.09 11.59
N ASP A 131 9.81 17.05 11.87
CA ASP A 131 10.13 16.07 12.92
C ASP A 131 11.41 15.28 12.58
N VAL A 132 11.58 14.89 11.32
CA VAL A 132 12.81 14.24 10.84
C VAL A 132 13.99 15.21 10.87
N LYS A 133 13.77 16.46 10.43
CA LYS A 133 14.80 17.50 10.43
C LYS A 133 15.29 17.82 11.84
N GLU A 134 14.37 17.89 12.81
CA GLU A 134 14.70 18.13 14.21
C GLU A 134 15.59 17.00 14.76
N LYS A 135 15.26 15.73 14.46
CA LYS A 135 16.12 14.59 14.85
C LYS A 135 17.50 14.67 14.20
N ALA A 136 17.56 15.05 12.92
CA ALA A 136 18.83 15.24 12.21
C ALA A 136 19.68 16.33 12.86
N ASP A 137 19.08 17.47 13.22
CA ASP A 137 19.75 18.60 13.88
C ASP A 137 20.25 18.24 15.30
N LYS A 138 19.52 17.38 16.00
CA LYS A 138 19.94 16.79 17.29
C LYS A 138 21.00 15.70 17.15
N GLY A 139 21.42 15.37 15.92
CA GLY A 139 22.54 14.48 15.67
C GLY A 139 22.18 13.02 15.36
N ASN A 140 20.90 12.67 15.17
CA ASN A 140 20.51 11.33 14.75
C ASN A 140 21.06 11.04 13.34
N ALA A 141 21.96 10.07 13.22
CA ALA A 141 22.64 9.73 11.97
C ALA A 141 21.67 9.26 10.88
N PHE A 142 20.68 8.43 11.22
CA PHE A 142 19.67 7.95 10.28
C PHE A 142 18.76 9.07 9.78
N ALA A 143 18.37 10.00 10.67
CA ALA A 143 17.61 11.16 10.26
C ALA A 143 18.40 12.07 9.30
N LYS A 144 19.71 12.26 9.53
CA LYS A 144 20.59 12.98 8.60
C LYS A 144 20.65 12.31 7.23
N GLU A 145 20.77 10.98 7.19
CA GLU A 145 20.73 10.25 5.92
C GLU A 145 19.39 10.40 5.18
N VAL A 146 18.26 10.42 5.91
CA VAL A 146 16.95 10.65 5.31
C VAL A 146 16.88 12.04 4.67
N VAL A 147 17.29 13.08 5.41
CA VAL A 147 17.31 14.46 4.89
C VAL A 147 18.24 14.59 3.67
N GLN A 148 19.42 13.96 3.71
CA GLN A 148 20.37 13.97 2.60
C GLN A 148 19.80 13.28 1.36
N SER A 149 19.20 12.11 1.53
CA SER A 149 18.54 11.35 0.44
C SER A 149 17.41 12.14 -0.23
N TRP A 150 16.62 12.90 0.55
CA TRP A 150 15.61 13.80 -0.01
C TRP A 150 16.24 14.97 -0.79
N ALA A 151 17.32 15.56 -0.28
CA ALA A 151 18.05 16.64 -0.94
C ALA A 151 18.70 16.17 -2.26
N ASP A 152 19.22 14.95 -2.29
CA ASP A 152 19.79 14.29 -3.47
C ASP A 152 18.71 13.74 -4.42
N ALA A 153 17.44 13.94 -4.07
CA ALA A 153 16.26 13.49 -4.81
C ALA A 153 16.28 11.98 -5.12
N GLU A 154 16.79 11.14 -4.22
CA GLU A 154 16.88 9.70 -4.43
C GLU A 154 15.52 9.02 -4.65
N TRP A 155 14.45 9.58 -4.08
CA TRP A 155 13.07 9.15 -4.33
C TRP A 155 12.68 9.26 -5.81
N PHE A 156 13.32 10.16 -6.57
CA PHE A 156 13.14 10.38 -8.00
C PHE A 156 14.23 9.64 -8.80
N THR A 157 15.51 9.88 -8.50
CA THR A 157 16.65 9.39 -9.30
C THR A 157 16.85 7.88 -9.21
N SER A 158 16.32 7.21 -8.18
CA SER A 158 16.34 5.73 -8.10
C SER A 158 15.27 5.04 -8.95
N ARG A 159 14.33 5.80 -9.52
CA ARG A 159 13.27 5.25 -10.38
C ARG A 159 13.80 5.08 -11.81
N PRO A 160 13.34 4.08 -12.57
CA PRO A 160 13.72 3.95 -13.97
C PRO A 160 13.39 5.21 -14.76
N GLU A 161 14.34 5.67 -15.59
CA GLU A 161 14.10 6.75 -16.55
C GLU A 161 13.03 6.33 -17.58
N VAL A 162 12.38 7.32 -18.19
CA VAL A 162 11.48 7.08 -19.32
C VAL A 162 12.29 6.48 -20.48
N PRO A 163 11.92 5.31 -21.02
CA PRO A 163 12.65 4.70 -22.13
C PRO A 163 12.69 5.62 -23.36
N LYS A 164 13.85 5.67 -24.04
CA LYS A 164 14.01 6.45 -25.28
C LYS A 164 13.11 5.98 -26.44
N SER A 165 12.63 4.73 -26.36
CA SER A 165 11.69 4.14 -27.30
C SER A 165 10.78 3.17 -26.56
N ILE A 166 9.49 3.18 -26.88
CA ILE A 166 8.49 2.28 -26.31
C ILE A 166 7.79 1.60 -27.50
N THR A 167 7.91 0.27 -27.57
CA THR A 167 7.15 -0.53 -28.54
C THR A 167 5.78 -0.83 -27.95
N ILE A 168 4.71 -0.49 -28.68
CA ILE A 168 3.32 -0.69 -28.23
C ILE A 168 2.50 -1.37 -29.33
N SER A 169 1.43 -2.04 -28.93
CA SER A 169 0.36 -2.48 -29.84
C SER A 169 -0.77 -1.45 -29.82
N VAL A 170 -1.27 -1.08 -30.99
CA VAL A 170 -2.33 -0.06 -31.10
C VAL A 170 -3.70 -0.72 -30.92
N LEU A 171 -4.39 -0.38 -29.82
CA LEU A 171 -5.84 -0.57 -29.69
C LEU A 171 -6.55 0.68 -30.22
N LYS A 172 -7.00 0.64 -31.48
CA LYS A 172 -7.66 1.78 -32.11
C LYS A 172 -9.17 1.75 -31.89
N VAL A 173 -9.70 2.80 -31.25
CA VAL A 173 -11.14 3.11 -31.24
C VAL A 173 -11.39 4.16 -32.34
N THR A 174 -12.22 3.86 -33.34
CA THR A 174 -12.55 4.82 -34.39
C THR A 174 -13.62 5.82 -33.94
N GLY A 175 -13.58 7.02 -34.50
CA GLY A 175 -14.49 8.13 -34.14
C GLY A 175 -14.11 8.82 -32.83
N GLU A 176 -15.07 9.47 -32.20
CA GLU A 176 -14.91 10.13 -30.90
C GLU A 176 -15.07 9.12 -29.75
N THR A 177 -14.15 9.13 -28.78
CA THR A 177 -14.32 8.40 -27.52
C THR A 177 -14.77 9.39 -26.44
N ASN A 178 -16.03 9.28 -26.01
CA ASN A 178 -16.56 10.03 -24.88
C ASN A 178 -16.18 9.33 -23.56
N THR A 179 -16.10 10.06 -22.45
CA THR A 179 -15.88 9.45 -21.13
C THR A 179 -17.00 8.48 -20.74
N ASP A 180 -18.23 8.67 -21.22
CA ASP A 180 -19.34 7.73 -20.97
C ASP A 180 -19.12 6.39 -21.69
N ASP A 181 -18.35 6.36 -22.79
CA ASP A 181 -17.93 5.09 -23.43
C ASP A 181 -16.97 4.31 -22.52
N LEU A 182 -16.17 5.01 -21.71
CA LEU A 182 -15.13 4.41 -20.86
C LEU A 182 -15.60 4.14 -19.42
N SER A 183 -16.52 4.96 -18.91
CA SER A 183 -17.10 4.91 -17.57
C SER A 183 -18.59 5.26 -17.64
N PRO A 184 -19.45 4.33 -18.10
CA PRO A 184 -20.85 4.61 -18.36
C PRO A 184 -21.62 5.07 -17.12
N ALA A 185 -22.54 6.03 -17.29
CA ALA A 185 -23.37 6.55 -16.21
C ALA A 185 -24.17 5.49 -15.41
N PRO A 186 -24.77 4.45 -16.03
CA PRO A 186 -25.49 3.40 -15.29
C PRO A 186 -24.61 2.60 -14.31
N ASP A 187 -23.29 2.62 -14.50
CA ASP A 187 -22.31 1.89 -13.70
C ASP A 187 -21.57 2.81 -12.72
N ALA A 188 -22.02 4.05 -12.55
CA ALA A 188 -21.39 5.02 -11.65
C ALA A 188 -21.28 4.52 -10.19
N TRP A 189 -22.19 3.63 -9.77
CA TRP A 189 -22.19 3.02 -8.44
C TRP A 189 -20.97 2.14 -8.17
N SER A 190 -20.34 1.58 -9.21
CA SER A 190 -19.17 0.69 -9.07
C SER A 190 -17.83 1.43 -9.17
N ARG A 191 -17.82 2.74 -9.49
CA ARG A 191 -16.59 3.54 -9.66
C ARG A 191 -15.54 3.41 -8.55
N PRO A 192 -15.90 3.31 -7.25
CA PRO A 192 -14.90 3.12 -6.20
C PRO A 192 -14.14 1.78 -6.27
N ASP A 193 -14.71 0.79 -6.96
CA ASP A 193 -14.13 -0.53 -7.18
C ASP A 193 -13.55 -0.62 -8.60
N ILE A 194 -12.32 -0.14 -8.74
CA ILE A 194 -11.65 0.02 -10.04
C ILE A 194 -11.73 -1.24 -10.92
N PRO A 195 -11.40 -2.45 -10.42
CA PRO A 195 -11.46 -3.65 -11.26
C PRO A 195 -12.88 -4.03 -11.71
N LEU A 196 -13.89 -3.85 -10.83
CA LEU A 196 -15.28 -4.13 -11.19
C LEU A 196 -15.80 -3.12 -12.21
N HIS A 197 -15.53 -1.82 -12.00
CA HIS A 197 -15.97 -0.77 -12.91
C HIS A 197 -15.32 -0.90 -14.30
N ALA A 198 -14.06 -1.36 -14.36
CA ALA A 198 -13.36 -1.58 -15.62
C ALA A 198 -14.04 -2.59 -16.55
N LEU A 199 -14.87 -3.50 -16.03
CA LEU A 199 -15.66 -4.43 -16.84
C LEU A 199 -16.73 -3.73 -17.70
N ALA A 200 -17.09 -2.49 -17.38
CA ALA A 200 -18.05 -1.69 -18.12
C ALA A 200 -17.41 -0.82 -19.23
N MET A 201 -16.08 -0.72 -19.29
CA MET A 201 -15.36 0.07 -20.29
C MET A 201 -15.66 -0.47 -21.69
N LEU A 202 -16.17 0.39 -22.58
CA LEU A 202 -16.54 0.05 -23.94
C LEU A 202 -17.56 -1.10 -24.07
N LYS A 203 -18.42 -1.32 -23.05
CA LYS A 203 -19.41 -2.42 -23.08
C LYS A 203 -20.51 -2.26 -24.14
N ASN A 204 -20.76 -1.03 -24.59
CA ASN A 204 -21.72 -0.76 -25.66
C ASN A 204 -21.00 -0.90 -27.01
N LYS A 205 -21.61 -1.66 -27.94
CA LYS A 205 -21.01 -1.98 -29.23
C LYS A 205 -20.59 -0.72 -29.99
N ARG A 206 -19.37 -0.74 -30.52
CA ARG A 206 -18.82 0.27 -31.44
C ARG A 206 -18.12 -0.42 -32.61
N ASP A 207 -18.05 0.25 -33.74
CA ASP A 207 -17.33 -0.27 -34.91
C ASP A 207 -15.86 -0.54 -34.55
N GLY A 208 -15.41 -1.76 -34.81
CA GLY A 208 -14.05 -2.21 -34.51
C GLY A 208 -13.78 -2.60 -33.05
N ILE A 209 -14.78 -2.56 -32.16
CA ILE A 209 -14.68 -2.99 -30.75
C ILE A 209 -15.65 -4.14 -30.50
N THR A 210 -15.14 -5.23 -29.95
CA THR A 210 -15.89 -6.47 -29.65
C THR A 210 -15.85 -6.78 -28.17
#